data_AF-A0A968DSZ8-F1
#
_entry.id   AF-A0A968DSZ8-F1
#
_cell.length_a   1.000
_cell.length_b   1.000
_cell.length_c   1.000
_cell.angle_alpha   90.00
_cell.angle_beta   90.00
_cell.angle_gamma   90.00
#
_symmetry.space_group_name_H-M   'P 1'
#
loop_
_entity.id
_entity.type
_entity.pdbx_description
1 polymer ?
#
loop_
_entity_poly.entity_id
_entity_poly.type
_entity_poly.pdbx_seq_one_letter_code
_entity_poly.pdbx_strand_id
1 'polypeptide(L)'
;DTTLAAAGNAIGRFAAVSGGDVSLVNGVALTLGASDVTGDLDIENAQAVGVADRVVAGGRVRLVSAAGGIDGAGGRIEAGGLNVEAATGIGGGTALETQVATLSVDNTTSGDVRVVNAGDVVLAGRFRNQARGGALTLTVDDGAIDTGDAGVSSNAGAVTLEARERDPASVAEVNVGAGGLRSAGGDVVLRAADAIRLGGAVESGAGALTLISGAAIEQLAGRIASASVRSESVGDTTLAAAGNAIARLSAEAGGSLAVQNGARLAVDETDVTGDLQIDNAQGIDIAGTAVVGGRVRLTTAAGNIDGAGG
;
A
#
# COMPACT_ATOMS: atom_id res chain seq x y z
N ASP A 1 24.46 10.03 23.90
CA ASP A 1 24.62 9.29 22.64
C ASP A 1 25.55 8.11 22.85
N THR A 2 25.25 6.96 22.24
CA THR A 2 26.02 5.73 22.30
C THR A 2 26.33 5.29 20.87
N THR A 3 27.61 5.12 20.53
CA THR A 3 28.01 4.76 19.15
C THR A 3 28.97 3.57 19.16
N LEU A 4 28.58 2.50 18.46
CA LEU A 4 29.38 1.30 18.20
C LEU A 4 29.61 1.19 16.68
N ALA A 5 30.46 2.04 16.12
CA ALA A 5 30.62 2.19 14.67
C ALA A 5 31.72 1.32 14.02
N ALA A 6 32.30 0.37 14.75
CA ALA A 6 33.35 -0.47 14.19
C ALA A 6 32.76 -1.52 13.23
N ALA A 7 33.15 -1.49 11.95
CA ALA A 7 32.66 -2.43 10.93
C ALA A 7 32.92 -3.92 11.25
N GLY A 8 33.85 -4.22 12.15
CA GLY A 8 34.18 -5.56 12.62
C GLY A 8 33.38 -6.05 13.83
N ASN A 9 32.40 -5.28 14.32
CA ASN A 9 31.52 -5.75 15.39
C ASN A 9 30.83 -7.06 14.98
N ALA A 10 30.83 -8.05 15.88
CA ALA A 10 30.23 -9.37 15.68
C ALA A 10 29.22 -9.66 16.79
N ILE A 11 28.29 -8.73 16.98
CA ILE A 11 27.24 -8.76 17.99
C ILE A 11 26.08 -9.59 17.44
N GLY A 12 25.80 -10.73 18.04
CA GLY A 12 24.67 -11.60 17.67
C GLY A 12 23.33 -11.17 18.28
N ARG A 13 23.35 -10.49 19.43
CA ARG A 13 22.17 -9.92 20.08
C ARG A 13 22.48 -8.54 20.63
N PHE A 14 21.60 -7.58 20.36
CA PHE A 14 21.74 -6.20 20.82
C PHE A 14 20.48 -5.71 21.52
N ALA A 15 20.66 -5.00 22.61
CA ALA A 15 19.63 -4.31 23.36
C ALA A 15 20.25 -3.04 23.94
N ALA A 16 19.50 -1.95 23.99
CA ALA A 16 20.00 -0.68 24.51
C ALA A 16 18.96 0.01 25.40
N VAL A 17 19.43 0.59 26.50
CA VAL A 17 18.67 1.56 27.30
C VAL A 17 19.49 2.84 27.30
N SER A 18 18.97 3.91 26.70
CA SER A 18 19.74 5.14 26.46
C SER A 18 18.91 6.41 26.59
N GLY A 19 19.46 7.38 27.33
CA GLY A 19 18.93 8.74 27.44
C GLY A 19 19.22 9.65 26.23
N GLY A 20 19.70 9.10 25.11
CA GLY A 20 19.93 9.80 23.85
C GLY A 20 20.15 8.80 22.72
N ASP A 21 20.71 9.26 21.60
CA ASP A 21 20.79 8.45 20.38
C ASP A 21 21.68 7.21 20.54
N VAL A 22 21.37 6.17 19.76
CA VAL A 22 22.14 4.92 19.69
C VAL A 22 22.43 4.58 18.24
N SER A 23 23.70 4.38 17.91
CA SER A 23 24.13 3.93 16.58
C SER A 23 25.00 2.68 16.66
N LEU A 24 24.71 1.68 15.83
CA LEU A 24 25.47 0.43 15.73
C LEU A 24 25.78 0.09 14.27
N VAL A 25 27.04 -0.20 13.99
CA VAL A 25 27.47 -0.92 12.79
C VAL A 25 27.85 -2.34 13.20
N ASN A 26 27.33 -3.36 12.51
CA ASN A 26 27.57 -4.77 12.86
C ASN A 26 27.74 -5.66 11.61
N GLY A 27 28.60 -6.68 11.72
CA GLY A 27 29.05 -7.50 10.59
C GLY A 27 28.38 -8.87 10.48
N VAL A 28 27.61 -9.31 11.49
CA VAL A 28 27.01 -10.65 11.56
C VAL A 28 25.49 -10.56 11.66
N ALA A 29 24.78 -11.70 11.61
CA ALA A 29 23.34 -11.71 11.83
C ALA A 29 23.03 -11.15 13.24
N LEU A 30 22.03 -10.27 13.32
CA LEU A 30 21.73 -9.52 14.53
C LEU A 30 20.30 -9.79 15.00
N THR A 31 20.13 -10.13 16.26
CA THR A 31 18.82 -10.11 16.93
C THR A 31 18.70 -8.86 17.80
N LEU A 32 17.73 -8.00 17.50
CA LEU A 32 17.34 -6.91 18.37
C LEU A 32 16.47 -7.45 19.51
N GLY A 33 16.92 -7.25 20.73
CA GLY A 33 16.17 -7.48 21.95
C GLY A 33 15.57 -6.19 22.49
N ALA A 34 14.97 -6.31 23.68
CA ALA A 34 14.22 -5.21 24.30
C ALA A 34 15.09 -3.94 24.42
N SER A 35 14.63 -2.86 23.81
CA SER A 35 15.37 -1.60 23.77
C SER A 35 14.47 -0.41 24.11
N ASP A 36 15.02 0.56 24.84
CA ASP A 36 14.36 1.79 25.26
C ASP A 36 15.33 2.96 25.06
N VAL A 37 15.18 3.64 23.93
CA VAL A 37 16.06 4.72 23.50
C VAL A 37 15.23 5.99 23.42
N THR A 38 15.59 7.02 24.18
CA THR A 38 14.82 8.28 24.16
C THR A 38 15.05 9.12 22.90
N GLY A 39 16.17 8.89 22.18
CA GLY A 39 16.50 9.51 20.90
C GLY A 39 16.27 8.59 19.70
N ASP A 40 17.13 8.71 18.68
CA ASP A 40 17.16 7.86 17.49
C ASP A 40 17.88 6.53 17.76
N LEU A 41 17.47 5.48 17.03
CA LEU A 41 18.16 4.19 16.97
C LEU A 41 18.53 3.87 15.52
N ASP A 42 19.82 4.00 15.19
CA ASP A 42 20.35 3.71 13.86
C ASP A 42 21.18 2.41 13.87
N ILE A 43 20.73 1.40 13.15
CA ILE A 43 21.39 0.10 13.01
C ILE A 43 21.77 -0.12 11.54
N GLU A 44 23.07 -0.29 11.29
CA GLU A 44 23.61 -0.73 10.02
C GLU A 44 24.22 -2.12 10.17
N ASN A 45 23.52 -3.13 9.68
CA ASN A 45 23.94 -4.52 9.78
C ASN A 45 24.31 -5.09 8.42
N ALA A 46 25.42 -5.82 8.35
CA ALA A 46 25.87 -6.43 7.11
C ALA A 46 24.97 -7.59 6.68
N GLN A 47 24.39 -8.31 7.65
CA GLN A 47 23.58 -9.52 7.45
C GLN A 47 22.15 -9.30 7.96
N ALA A 48 21.35 -10.38 8.02
CA ALA A 48 19.96 -10.31 8.46
C ALA A 48 19.79 -9.69 9.86
N VAL A 49 18.69 -8.96 10.06
CA VAL A 49 18.27 -8.41 11.35
C VAL A 49 16.92 -9.02 11.74
N GLY A 50 16.81 -9.56 12.95
CA GLY A 50 15.55 -10.03 13.52
C GLY A 50 15.13 -9.17 14.70
N VAL A 51 13.89 -8.68 14.71
CA VAL A 51 13.31 -7.93 15.83
C VAL A 51 12.58 -8.91 16.75
N ALA A 52 13.24 -9.36 17.81
CA ALA A 52 12.71 -10.43 18.67
C ALA A 52 11.85 -9.91 19.83
N ASP A 53 12.10 -8.68 20.29
CA ASP A 53 11.39 -8.06 21.41
C ASP A 53 10.91 -6.65 21.02
N ARG A 54 10.23 -5.97 21.96
CA ARG A 54 9.81 -4.56 21.81
C ARG A 54 11.02 -3.62 21.76
N VAL A 55 11.11 -2.83 20.70
CA VAL A 55 12.12 -1.78 20.49
C VAL A 55 11.41 -0.44 20.50
N VAL A 56 11.72 0.41 21.48
CA VAL A 56 11.15 1.75 21.61
C VAL A 56 12.23 2.79 21.33
N ALA A 57 11.91 3.74 20.45
CA ALA A 57 12.70 4.94 20.21
C ALA A 57 11.83 6.19 20.34
N GLY A 58 12.27 7.22 21.07
CA GLY A 58 11.57 8.50 21.13
C GLY A 58 11.64 9.28 19.82
N GLY A 59 12.69 9.05 19.03
CA GLY A 59 12.88 9.60 17.69
C GLY A 59 12.54 8.59 16.59
N ARG A 60 13.45 8.45 15.63
CA ARG A 60 13.35 7.55 14.48
C ARG A 60 14.17 6.28 14.70
N VAL A 61 13.67 5.17 14.18
CA VAL A 61 14.44 3.93 14.02
C VAL A 61 14.88 3.80 12.57
N ARG A 62 16.16 3.50 12.34
CA ARG A 62 16.68 3.10 11.02
C ARG A 62 17.29 1.73 11.12
N LEU A 63 16.81 0.81 10.28
CA LEU A 63 17.38 -0.52 10.16
C LEU A 63 17.86 -0.74 8.73
N VAL A 64 19.13 -1.08 8.58
CA VAL A 64 19.72 -1.48 7.30
C VAL A 64 20.28 -2.89 7.42
N SER A 65 19.91 -3.74 6.48
CA SER A 65 20.43 -5.09 6.29
C SER A 65 21.04 -5.20 4.90
N ALA A 66 22.36 -5.02 4.80
CA ALA A 66 23.04 -4.82 3.52
C ALA A 66 22.97 -6.04 2.59
N ALA A 67 23.01 -7.25 3.14
CA ALA A 67 22.95 -8.50 2.38
C ALA A 67 21.81 -9.44 2.79
N GLY A 68 21.06 -9.11 3.86
CA GLY A 68 20.03 -9.98 4.42
C GLY A 68 18.63 -9.35 4.39
N GLY A 69 17.71 -10.04 5.06
CA GLY A 69 16.36 -9.54 5.32
C GLY A 69 16.24 -8.82 6.66
N ILE A 70 15.07 -8.25 6.91
CA ILE A 70 14.69 -7.68 8.22
C ILE A 70 13.31 -8.23 8.59
N ASP A 71 13.21 -9.06 9.63
CA ASP A 71 11.96 -9.73 10.02
C ASP A 71 11.50 -9.37 11.44
N GLY A 72 10.18 -9.32 11.64
CA GLY A 72 9.57 -9.21 12.96
C GLY A 72 9.57 -10.56 13.66
N ALA A 73 10.68 -10.95 14.30
CA ALA A 73 10.85 -12.22 14.99
C ALA A 73 10.05 -12.34 16.32
N GLY A 74 8.81 -11.81 16.34
CA GLY A 74 7.92 -11.73 17.51
C GLY A 74 7.96 -10.38 18.24
N GLY A 75 8.87 -9.48 17.85
CA GLY A 75 8.98 -8.14 18.40
C GLY A 75 8.21 -7.08 17.61
N ARG A 76 8.15 -5.87 18.19
CA ARG A 76 7.52 -4.68 17.61
C ARG A 76 8.44 -3.48 17.72
N ILE A 77 8.48 -2.64 16.69
CA ILE A 77 9.16 -1.35 16.72
C ILE A 77 8.16 -0.23 17.00
N GLU A 78 8.41 0.58 18.02
CA GLU A 78 7.59 1.75 18.37
C GLU A 78 8.46 3.00 18.31
N ALA A 79 8.12 3.94 17.42
CA ALA A 79 8.94 5.12 17.16
C ALA A 79 8.13 6.24 16.51
N GLY A 80 8.66 7.47 16.45
CA GLY A 80 8.07 8.54 15.64
C GLY A 80 8.13 8.24 14.13
N GLY A 81 9.17 7.53 13.70
CA GLY A 81 9.32 7.07 12.33
C GLY A 81 10.21 5.85 12.19
N LEU A 82 10.04 5.12 11.10
CA LEU A 82 10.84 3.94 10.77
C LEU A 82 11.34 3.97 9.33
N ASN A 83 12.65 3.83 9.15
CA ASN A 83 13.29 3.65 7.86
C ASN A 83 13.90 2.25 7.78
N VAL A 84 13.42 1.41 6.88
CA VAL A 84 13.90 0.03 6.70
C VAL A 84 14.47 -0.16 5.30
N GLU A 85 15.69 -0.68 5.24
CA GLU A 85 16.32 -1.07 3.98
C GLU A 85 16.91 -2.48 4.10
N ALA A 86 16.51 -3.37 3.18
CA ALA A 86 16.98 -4.75 3.16
C ALA A 86 17.30 -5.21 1.73
N ALA A 87 18.13 -6.24 1.63
CA ALA A 87 18.40 -6.90 0.36
C ALA A 87 17.41 -8.02 0.07
N THR A 88 17.09 -8.84 1.07
CA THR A 88 16.40 -10.13 0.85
C THR A 88 15.06 -10.25 1.59
N GLY A 89 14.28 -9.18 1.62
CA GLY A 89 12.92 -9.15 2.15
C GLY A 89 12.81 -8.38 3.46
N ILE A 90 11.60 -7.88 3.72
CA ILE A 90 11.25 -7.19 4.96
C ILE A 90 9.96 -7.82 5.45
N GLY A 91 9.98 -8.48 6.60
CA GLY A 91 8.87 -9.30 7.05
C GLY A 91 8.58 -10.50 6.14
N GLY A 92 9.62 -11.02 5.47
CA GLY A 92 9.57 -12.15 4.56
C GLY A 92 9.29 -13.47 5.29
N GLY A 93 9.85 -13.65 6.49
CA GLY A 93 9.53 -14.76 7.39
C GLY A 93 8.30 -14.48 8.25
N THR A 94 8.41 -13.48 9.12
CA THR A 94 7.33 -12.97 9.97
C THR A 94 7.20 -11.47 9.75
N ALA A 95 5.98 -10.97 9.53
CA ALA A 95 5.75 -9.57 9.22
C ALA A 95 6.41 -8.65 10.25
N LEU A 96 6.94 -7.52 9.78
CA LEU A 96 7.52 -6.54 10.67
C LEU A 96 6.39 -5.77 11.38
N GLU A 97 6.22 -5.99 12.67
CA GLU A 97 5.25 -5.24 13.48
C GLU A 97 5.80 -3.89 13.92
N THR A 98 4.98 -2.85 13.78
CA THR A 98 5.36 -1.47 13.99
C THR A 98 4.24 -0.68 14.67
N GLN A 99 4.61 0.40 15.35
CA GLN A 99 3.72 1.49 15.73
C GLN A 99 4.49 2.79 15.49
N VAL A 100 4.35 3.31 14.28
CA VAL A 100 5.04 4.51 13.82
C VAL A 100 4.10 5.45 13.09
N ALA A 101 4.35 6.75 13.20
CA ALA A 101 3.60 7.76 12.46
C ALA A 101 4.11 7.90 11.01
N THR A 102 5.40 7.64 10.78
CA THR A 102 6.01 7.70 9.45
C THR A 102 6.78 6.43 9.10
N LEU A 103 6.64 5.96 7.87
CA LEU A 103 7.26 4.72 7.40
C LEU A 103 7.93 4.88 6.04
N SER A 104 9.19 4.47 5.94
CA SER A 104 9.93 4.34 4.68
C SER A 104 10.51 2.94 4.56
N VAL A 105 10.28 2.29 3.43
CA VAL A 105 10.70 0.90 3.19
C VAL A 105 11.29 0.75 1.80
N ASP A 106 12.42 0.05 1.72
CA ASP A 106 13.00 -0.39 0.45
C ASP A 106 13.61 -1.79 0.55
N ASN A 107 13.10 -2.71 -0.25
CA ASN A 107 13.70 -4.02 -0.47
C ASN A 107 14.27 -4.12 -1.88
N THR A 108 15.55 -4.47 -2.02
CA THR A 108 16.29 -4.23 -3.27
C THR A 108 16.49 -5.46 -4.15
N THR A 109 16.65 -6.66 -3.59
CA THR A 109 17.15 -7.83 -4.36
C THR A 109 16.13 -8.95 -4.50
N SER A 110 15.62 -9.48 -3.40
CA SER A 110 14.70 -10.64 -3.41
C SER A 110 13.71 -10.61 -2.26
N GLY A 111 12.68 -11.46 -2.29
CA GLY A 111 11.74 -11.61 -1.19
C GLY A 111 10.61 -10.57 -1.18
N ASP A 112 9.69 -10.75 -0.25
CA ASP A 112 8.53 -9.88 -0.08
C ASP A 112 8.80 -8.77 0.93
N VAL A 113 7.93 -7.76 0.90
CA VAL A 113 7.78 -6.76 1.96
C VAL A 113 6.42 -6.95 2.62
N ARG A 114 6.39 -7.19 3.93
CA ARG A 114 5.17 -7.27 4.75
C ARG A 114 5.38 -6.51 6.05
N VAL A 115 4.66 -5.41 6.20
CA VAL A 115 4.67 -4.58 7.42
C VAL A 115 3.26 -4.51 7.99
N VAL A 116 3.16 -4.62 9.30
CA VAL A 116 1.93 -4.35 10.05
C VAL A 116 2.19 -3.13 10.94
N ASN A 117 1.40 -2.08 10.82
CA ASN A 117 1.44 -0.93 11.72
C ASN A 117 0.19 -0.92 12.59
N ALA A 118 0.34 -0.60 13.87
CA ALA A 118 -0.76 -0.65 14.81
C ALA A 118 -1.79 0.47 14.59
N GLY A 119 -1.37 1.65 14.14
CA GLY A 119 -2.24 2.82 13.97
C GLY A 119 -2.00 3.59 12.68
N ASP A 120 -2.46 4.83 12.62
CA ASP A 120 -2.26 5.72 11.47
C ASP A 120 -0.80 5.77 11.01
N VAL A 121 -0.60 5.75 9.70
CA VAL A 121 0.74 5.85 9.10
C VAL A 121 0.75 6.73 7.86
N VAL A 122 1.76 7.59 7.78
CA VAL A 122 2.13 8.32 6.57
C VAL A 122 3.37 7.69 5.96
N LEU A 123 3.32 7.34 4.68
CA LEU A 123 4.49 6.86 3.95
C LEU A 123 5.40 8.02 3.60
N ALA A 124 6.69 7.88 3.90
CA ALA A 124 7.71 8.89 3.68
C ALA A 124 8.72 8.43 2.62
N GLY A 125 8.90 9.24 1.58
CA GLY A 125 9.89 9.05 0.52
C GLY A 125 9.63 7.83 -0.38
N ARG A 126 9.89 6.62 0.13
CA ARG A 126 9.75 5.35 -0.60
C ARG A 126 9.04 4.29 0.22
N PHE A 127 8.15 3.55 -0.43
CA PHE A 127 7.63 2.27 0.06
C PHE A 127 7.69 1.27 -1.10
N ARG A 128 8.79 0.52 -1.20
CA ARG A 128 9.14 -0.19 -2.43
C ARG A 128 9.60 -1.61 -2.19
N ASN A 129 9.22 -2.49 -3.12
CA ASN A 129 9.85 -3.79 -3.31
C ASN A 129 10.37 -3.92 -4.75
N GLN A 130 11.69 -3.84 -4.91
CA GLN A 130 12.37 -3.93 -6.20
C GLN A 130 12.62 -5.39 -6.63
N ALA A 131 12.45 -6.34 -5.70
CA ALA A 131 12.52 -7.77 -5.99
C ALA A 131 11.49 -8.15 -7.05
N ARG A 132 11.94 -8.76 -8.15
CA ARG A 132 11.04 -9.16 -9.23
C ARG A 132 10.04 -10.20 -8.73
N GLY A 133 8.77 -9.91 -8.89
CA GLY A 133 7.65 -10.76 -8.42
C GLY A 133 7.44 -10.71 -6.90
N GLY A 134 8.25 -9.98 -6.14
CA GLY A 134 8.09 -9.84 -4.70
C GLY A 134 6.90 -8.94 -4.35
N ALA A 135 6.05 -9.41 -3.45
CA ALA A 135 4.88 -8.65 -3.00
C ALA A 135 5.28 -7.47 -2.10
N LEU A 136 4.44 -6.44 -2.08
CA LEU A 136 4.56 -5.27 -1.20
C LEU A 136 3.25 -5.09 -0.45
N THR A 137 3.26 -5.40 0.85
CA THR A 137 2.07 -5.37 1.69
C THR A 137 2.27 -4.47 2.91
N LEU A 138 1.32 -3.57 3.11
CA LEU A 138 1.14 -2.83 4.36
C LEU A 138 -0.27 -3.06 4.88
N THR A 139 -0.35 -3.47 6.13
CA THR A 139 -1.60 -3.51 6.89
C THR A 139 -1.51 -2.52 8.04
N VAL A 140 -2.48 -1.62 8.16
CA VAL A 140 -2.74 -0.86 9.39
C VAL A 140 -3.87 -1.54 10.13
N ASP A 141 -3.63 -1.91 11.38
CA ASP A 141 -4.57 -2.71 12.17
C ASP A 141 -5.75 -1.89 12.74
N ASP A 142 -5.54 -0.61 13.04
CA ASP A 142 -6.58 0.32 13.51
C ASP A 142 -6.20 1.77 13.16
N GLY A 143 -6.53 2.19 11.94
CA GLY A 143 -6.18 3.54 11.47
C GLY A 143 -5.99 3.64 9.96
N ALA A 144 -5.63 4.84 9.53
CA ALA A 144 -5.52 5.20 8.13
C ALA A 144 -4.12 4.96 7.55
N ILE A 145 -4.08 4.77 6.23
CA ILE A 145 -2.84 4.79 5.43
C ILE A 145 -2.89 6.04 4.55
N ASP A 146 -1.91 6.92 4.67
CA ASP A 146 -1.66 8.00 3.72
C ASP A 146 -0.32 7.77 3.01
N THR A 147 -0.34 7.60 1.69
CA THR A 147 0.89 7.42 0.93
C THR A 147 1.65 8.73 0.70
N GLY A 148 1.01 9.89 0.92
CA GLY A 148 1.59 11.21 0.69
C GLY A 148 2.25 11.33 -0.68
N ASP A 149 3.44 11.92 -0.70
CA ASP A 149 4.29 12.00 -1.91
C ASP A 149 5.17 10.75 -2.11
N ALA A 150 5.06 9.74 -1.25
CA ALA A 150 5.91 8.56 -1.36
C ALA A 150 5.53 7.73 -2.60
N GLY A 151 6.55 7.38 -3.38
CA GLY A 151 6.38 6.42 -4.47
C GLY A 151 6.17 5.02 -3.89
N VAL A 152 4.97 4.47 -4.09
CA VAL A 152 4.66 3.09 -3.69
C VAL A 152 4.80 2.17 -4.89
N SER A 153 5.71 1.20 -4.84
CA SER A 153 5.91 0.34 -6.01
C SER A 153 6.46 -1.05 -5.76
N SER A 154 5.99 -2.00 -6.57
CA SER A 154 6.58 -3.34 -6.71
C SER A 154 7.10 -3.58 -8.14
N ASN A 155 8.12 -4.44 -8.26
CA ASN A 155 8.62 -4.91 -9.55
C ASN A 155 7.86 -6.17 -9.99
N ALA A 156 6.65 -6.01 -10.52
CA ALA A 156 5.76 -7.08 -10.99
C ALA A 156 5.24 -8.05 -9.91
N GLY A 157 5.44 -7.76 -8.63
CA GLY A 157 4.72 -8.43 -7.54
C GLY A 157 3.45 -7.67 -7.16
N ALA A 158 2.54 -8.25 -6.37
CA ALA A 158 1.34 -7.53 -5.95
C ALA A 158 1.67 -6.34 -5.02
N VAL A 159 0.85 -5.29 -5.04
CA VAL A 159 0.84 -4.21 -4.05
C VAL A 159 -0.47 -4.27 -3.28
N THR A 160 -0.41 -4.36 -1.95
CA THR A 160 -1.58 -4.41 -1.08
C THR A 160 -1.45 -3.37 0.02
N LEU A 161 -2.42 -2.45 0.10
CA LEU A 161 -2.60 -1.55 1.24
C LEU A 161 -3.94 -1.86 1.90
N GLU A 162 -3.92 -2.13 3.21
CA GLU A 162 -5.11 -2.49 3.98
C GLU A 162 -5.19 -1.65 5.25
N ALA A 163 -6.14 -0.72 5.31
CA ALA A 163 -6.50 0.03 6.51
C ALA A 163 -7.71 -0.63 7.18
N ARG A 164 -7.52 -1.14 8.40
CA ARG A 164 -8.57 -1.77 9.20
C ARG A 164 -9.05 -0.83 10.29
N GLU A 165 -10.29 -1.04 10.71
CA GLU A 165 -10.91 -0.37 11.84
C GLU A 165 -11.17 -1.43 12.92
N ARG A 166 -10.57 -1.27 14.09
CA ARG A 166 -10.87 -2.08 15.28
C ARG A 166 -11.61 -1.27 16.32
N ASP A 167 -11.45 0.05 16.30
CA ASP A 167 -12.24 1.00 17.07
C ASP A 167 -13.16 1.80 16.13
N PRO A 168 -14.50 1.74 16.30
CA PRO A 168 -15.45 2.50 15.46
C PRO A 168 -15.33 4.03 15.56
N ALA A 169 -14.44 4.55 16.43
CA ALA A 169 -14.11 5.97 16.50
C ALA A 169 -12.86 6.35 15.66
N SER A 170 -12.09 5.37 15.20
CA SER A 170 -10.92 5.57 14.35
C SER A 170 -11.33 5.86 12.90
N VAL A 171 -10.46 6.53 12.15
CA VAL A 171 -10.61 6.67 10.70
C VAL A 171 -9.67 5.66 10.05
N ALA A 172 -10.20 4.77 9.23
CA ALA A 172 -9.49 3.67 8.58
C ALA A 172 -9.58 3.79 7.05
N GLU A 173 -9.14 4.94 6.56
CA GLU A 173 -9.10 5.28 5.14
C GLU A 173 -7.79 4.86 4.47
N VAL A 174 -7.82 4.67 3.15
CA VAL A 174 -6.61 4.62 2.32
C VAL A 174 -6.57 5.84 1.41
N ASN A 175 -5.61 6.72 1.64
CA ASN A 175 -5.35 7.91 0.84
C ASN A 175 -4.10 7.70 -0.01
N VAL A 176 -4.28 7.62 -1.33
CA VAL A 176 -3.18 7.53 -2.30
C VAL A 176 -2.81 8.94 -2.71
N GLY A 177 -1.74 9.50 -2.17
CA GLY A 177 -1.24 10.82 -2.51
C GLY A 177 -0.49 10.87 -3.85
N ALA A 178 0.12 12.03 -4.15
CA ALA A 178 0.67 12.34 -5.47
C ALA A 178 1.83 11.44 -5.92
N GLY A 179 2.49 10.74 -4.99
CA GLY A 179 3.53 9.74 -5.31
C GLY A 179 3.00 8.53 -6.08
N GLY A 180 1.70 8.23 -5.93
CA GLY A 180 1.00 7.17 -6.65
C GLY A 180 1.41 5.74 -6.27
N LEU A 181 0.80 4.79 -6.97
CA LEU A 181 0.97 3.35 -6.80
C LEU A 181 1.33 2.71 -8.13
N ARG A 182 2.38 1.89 -8.14
CA ARG A 182 2.76 1.11 -9.33
C ARG A 182 3.10 -0.32 -9.00
N SER A 183 2.33 -1.24 -9.56
CA SER A 183 2.68 -2.65 -9.63
C SER A 183 3.02 -2.95 -11.07
N ALA A 184 4.30 -3.16 -11.41
CA ALA A 184 4.75 -3.25 -12.80
C ALA A 184 4.28 -4.53 -13.56
N GLY A 185 2.97 -4.76 -13.62
CA GLY A 185 2.30 -5.95 -14.17
C GLY A 185 1.65 -6.85 -13.10
N GLY A 186 1.83 -6.57 -11.82
CA GLY A 186 1.14 -7.30 -10.74
C GLY A 186 -0.16 -6.61 -10.34
N ASP A 187 -0.93 -7.27 -9.49
CA ASP A 187 -2.18 -6.70 -8.98
C ASP A 187 -1.92 -5.56 -7.99
N VAL A 188 -2.89 -4.67 -7.88
CA VAL A 188 -2.98 -3.64 -6.84
C VAL A 188 -4.28 -3.86 -6.07
N VAL A 189 -4.20 -3.96 -4.75
CA VAL A 189 -5.36 -4.15 -3.87
C VAL A 189 -5.35 -3.05 -2.80
N LEU A 190 -6.41 -2.25 -2.77
CA LEU A 190 -6.66 -1.26 -1.74
C LEU A 190 -7.91 -1.67 -0.96
N ARG A 191 -7.76 -1.80 0.35
CA ARG A 191 -8.83 -2.14 1.29
C ARG A 191 -8.87 -1.09 2.39
N ALA A 192 -10.03 -0.48 2.57
CA ALA A 192 -10.28 0.47 3.64
C ALA A 192 -11.59 0.11 4.33
N ALA A 193 -11.60 0.13 5.67
CA ALA A 193 -12.86 0.04 6.40
C ALA A 193 -13.73 1.29 6.17
N ASP A 194 -13.09 2.45 5.96
CA ASP A 194 -13.77 3.68 5.53
C ASP A 194 -13.55 3.92 4.02
N ALA A 195 -13.24 5.15 3.64
CA ALA A 195 -13.11 5.60 2.26
C ALA A 195 -11.76 5.21 1.63
N ILE A 196 -11.77 5.07 0.30
CA ILE A 196 -10.55 5.06 -0.51
C ILE A 196 -10.52 6.34 -1.34
N ARG A 197 -9.44 7.12 -1.22
CA ARG A 197 -9.23 8.32 -2.03
C ARG A 197 -7.97 8.19 -2.88
N LEU A 198 -8.12 8.43 -4.18
CA LEU A 198 -7.05 8.33 -5.17
C LEU A 198 -6.66 9.74 -5.64
N GLY A 199 -5.69 10.35 -4.98
CA GLY A 199 -5.07 11.62 -5.37
C GLY A 199 -3.86 11.46 -6.30
N GLY A 200 -3.25 10.28 -6.37
CA GLY A 200 -2.18 9.94 -7.30
C GLY A 200 -2.59 8.93 -8.36
N ALA A 201 -1.69 8.68 -9.32
CA ALA A 201 -1.90 7.64 -10.32
C ALA A 201 -1.84 6.23 -9.69
N VAL A 202 -2.65 5.31 -10.21
CA VAL A 202 -2.65 3.89 -9.81
C VAL A 202 -2.46 3.03 -11.04
N GLU A 203 -1.32 2.34 -11.11
CA GLU A 203 -0.87 1.63 -12.31
C GLU A 203 -0.50 0.18 -11.98
N SER A 204 -1.42 -0.77 -12.23
CA SER A 204 -1.15 -2.22 -12.22
C SER A 204 -0.70 -2.74 -13.59
N GLY A 205 -0.89 -1.95 -14.66
CA GLY A 205 -0.54 -2.33 -16.01
C GLY A 205 -1.36 -3.53 -16.49
N ALA A 206 -0.73 -4.70 -16.60
CA ALA A 206 -1.41 -5.94 -16.97
C ALA A 206 -2.15 -6.61 -15.79
N GLY A 207 -1.86 -6.20 -14.55
CA GLY A 207 -2.56 -6.70 -13.37
C GLY A 207 -3.92 -6.05 -13.16
N ALA A 208 -4.67 -6.60 -12.21
CA ALA A 208 -5.95 -6.06 -11.76
C ALA A 208 -5.76 -4.95 -10.72
N LEU A 209 -6.73 -4.04 -10.64
CA LEU A 209 -6.91 -3.11 -9.54
C LEU A 209 -8.20 -3.50 -8.80
N THR A 210 -8.08 -3.82 -7.51
CA THR A 210 -9.21 -4.10 -6.63
C THR A 210 -9.31 -3.01 -5.57
N LEU A 211 -10.47 -2.39 -5.47
CA LEU A 211 -10.79 -1.33 -4.51
C LEU A 211 -11.96 -1.80 -3.65
N ILE A 212 -11.77 -1.90 -2.34
CA ILE A 212 -12.81 -2.36 -1.42
C ILE A 212 -12.89 -1.38 -0.25
N SER A 213 -14.02 -0.70 -0.15
CA SER A 213 -14.24 0.40 0.78
C SER A 213 -15.54 0.19 1.55
N GLY A 214 -15.50 0.34 2.88
CA GLY A 214 -16.71 0.40 3.70
C GLY A 214 -17.43 1.76 3.65
N ALA A 215 -16.88 2.73 2.91
CA ALA A 215 -17.51 3.99 2.56
C ALA A 215 -17.41 4.25 1.04
N ALA A 216 -17.13 5.48 0.62
CA ALA A 216 -17.02 5.87 -0.79
C ALA A 216 -15.63 5.61 -1.38
N ILE A 217 -15.58 5.43 -2.70
CA ILE A 217 -14.35 5.40 -3.51
C ILE A 217 -14.30 6.66 -4.37
N GLU A 218 -13.27 7.48 -4.19
CA GLU A 218 -13.14 8.78 -4.87
C GLU A 218 -11.80 8.93 -5.58
N GLN A 219 -11.82 9.03 -6.90
CA GLN A 219 -10.66 9.47 -7.68
C GLN A 219 -10.64 10.99 -7.75
N LEU A 220 -9.70 11.58 -7.01
CA LEU A 220 -9.49 13.02 -6.91
C LEU A 220 -8.54 13.55 -7.98
N ALA A 221 -7.52 12.76 -8.33
CA ALA A 221 -6.52 13.09 -9.33
C ALA A 221 -5.79 11.82 -9.83
N GLY A 222 -4.79 12.01 -10.70
CA GLY A 222 -4.08 10.91 -11.34
C GLY A 222 -4.93 10.11 -12.31
N ARG A 223 -4.30 9.19 -13.04
CA ARG A 223 -5.00 8.22 -13.89
C ARG A 223 -4.96 6.84 -13.26
N ILE A 224 -5.97 6.04 -13.56
CA ILE A 224 -5.98 4.59 -13.31
C ILE A 224 -5.57 3.90 -14.62
N ALA A 225 -4.58 3.02 -14.55
CA ALA A 225 -4.13 2.22 -15.69
C ALA A 225 -4.05 0.74 -15.29
N SER A 226 -5.08 -0.02 -15.66
CA SER A 226 -5.25 -1.40 -15.23
C SER A 226 -5.95 -2.24 -16.29
N ALA A 227 -5.59 -3.52 -16.38
CA ALA A 227 -6.27 -4.49 -17.24
C ALA A 227 -7.72 -4.71 -16.79
N SER A 228 -7.96 -4.68 -15.48
CA SER A 228 -9.30 -4.71 -14.90
C SER A 228 -9.39 -3.87 -13.64
N VAL A 229 -10.55 -3.26 -13.41
CA VAL A 229 -10.90 -2.62 -12.15
C VAL A 229 -12.09 -3.34 -11.56
N ARG A 230 -11.96 -3.79 -10.32
CA ARG A 230 -13.07 -4.22 -9.48
C ARG A 230 -13.23 -3.24 -8.34
N SER A 231 -14.38 -2.61 -8.23
CA SER A 231 -14.73 -1.74 -7.10
C SER A 231 -15.87 -2.35 -6.28
N GLU A 232 -15.71 -2.38 -4.96
CA GLU A 232 -16.76 -2.71 -4.00
C GLU A 232 -16.82 -1.58 -2.97
N SER A 233 -17.93 -0.87 -2.93
CA SER A 233 -18.12 0.30 -2.07
C SER A 233 -19.50 0.25 -1.43
N VAL A 234 -19.59 0.59 -0.15
CA VAL A 234 -20.88 0.80 0.52
C VAL A 234 -21.50 2.14 0.11
N GLY A 235 -20.68 3.10 -0.37
CA GLY A 235 -21.11 4.40 -0.85
C GLY A 235 -21.04 4.56 -2.36
N ASP A 236 -20.80 5.79 -2.79
CA ASP A 236 -20.58 6.14 -4.19
C ASP A 236 -19.18 5.69 -4.65
N THR A 237 -19.06 5.31 -5.92
CA THR A 237 -17.78 5.09 -6.60
C THR A 237 -17.63 6.10 -7.73
N THR A 238 -16.60 6.94 -7.65
CA THR A 238 -16.27 7.94 -8.68
C THR A 238 -14.86 7.72 -9.19
N LEU A 239 -14.71 7.29 -10.44
CA LEU A 239 -13.45 7.16 -11.17
C LEU A 239 -13.38 8.27 -12.25
N ALA A 240 -13.15 9.50 -11.82
CA ALA A 240 -13.40 10.72 -12.61
C ALA A 240 -12.17 11.30 -13.32
N ALA A 241 -11.40 10.48 -14.05
CA ALA A 241 -10.36 11.00 -14.95
C ALA A 241 -10.53 10.48 -16.38
N ALA A 242 -10.77 11.39 -17.33
CA ALA A 242 -10.84 11.04 -18.76
C ALA A 242 -9.56 10.35 -19.29
N GLY A 243 -8.42 10.54 -18.63
CA GLY A 243 -7.15 9.86 -18.92
C GLY A 243 -7.02 8.44 -18.36
N ASN A 244 -8.04 7.91 -17.68
CA ASN A 244 -8.07 6.52 -17.24
C ASN A 244 -7.93 5.58 -18.43
N ALA A 245 -7.22 4.46 -18.21
CA ALA A 245 -6.99 3.41 -19.18
C ALA A 245 -7.41 2.08 -18.54
N ILE A 246 -8.70 1.96 -18.27
CA ILE A 246 -9.37 0.79 -17.73
C ILE A 246 -9.91 -0.01 -18.91
N ALA A 247 -9.45 -1.25 -19.06
CA ALA A 247 -9.91 -2.13 -20.13
C ALA A 247 -11.18 -2.89 -19.75
N ARG A 248 -11.31 -3.30 -18.48
CA ARG A 248 -12.48 -4.02 -17.94
C ARG A 248 -12.92 -3.44 -16.61
N LEU A 249 -14.22 -3.31 -16.39
CA LEU A 249 -14.80 -2.80 -15.16
C LEU A 249 -15.82 -3.79 -14.60
N SER A 250 -15.72 -4.09 -13.31
CA SER A 250 -16.79 -4.65 -12.50
C SER A 250 -16.99 -3.78 -11.27
N ALA A 251 -18.23 -3.56 -10.85
CA ALA A 251 -18.51 -2.65 -9.76
C ALA A 251 -19.72 -3.07 -8.93
N GLU A 252 -19.56 -3.02 -7.61
CA GLU A 252 -20.64 -3.05 -6.63
C GLU A 252 -20.58 -1.73 -5.87
N ALA A 253 -21.67 -0.95 -5.91
CA ALA A 253 -21.76 0.32 -5.20
C ALA A 253 -23.10 0.43 -4.46
N GLY A 254 -23.02 0.63 -3.14
CA GLY A 254 -24.18 0.95 -2.31
C GLY A 254 -24.76 2.33 -2.59
N GLY A 255 -24.12 3.15 -3.44
CA GLY A 255 -24.62 4.38 -4.03
C GLY A 255 -24.54 4.40 -5.58
N SER A 256 -24.14 5.54 -6.13
CA SER A 256 -23.97 5.73 -7.58
C SER A 256 -22.57 5.34 -8.05
N LEU A 257 -22.45 4.95 -9.32
CA LEU A 257 -21.18 4.71 -10.00
C LEU A 257 -20.99 5.72 -11.13
N ALA A 258 -19.91 6.50 -11.07
CA ALA A 258 -19.50 7.43 -12.11
C ALA A 258 -18.09 7.09 -12.61
N VAL A 259 -17.95 6.80 -13.90
CA VAL A 259 -16.66 6.44 -14.52
C VAL A 259 -16.38 7.32 -15.73
N GLN A 260 -15.21 7.94 -15.74
CA GLN A 260 -14.60 8.52 -16.93
C GLN A 260 -13.43 7.64 -17.36
N ASN A 261 -13.36 7.33 -18.66
CA ASN A 261 -12.31 6.47 -19.19
C ASN A 261 -11.91 6.84 -20.62
N GLY A 262 -10.64 6.64 -20.94
CA GLY A 262 -10.02 7.03 -22.21
C GLY A 262 -9.83 5.87 -23.19
N ALA A 263 -9.93 4.63 -22.74
CA ALA A 263 -9.72 3.41 -23.53
C ALA A 263 -11.05 2.74 -23.91
N ARG A 264 -11.03 1.74 -24.79
CA ARG A 264 -12.21 0.87 -24.98
C ARG A 264 -12.51 0.16 -23.66
N LEU A 265 -13.76 0.21 -23.23
CA LEU A 265 -14.17 -0.29 -21.92
C LEU A 265 -15.13 -1.46 -22.08
N ALA A 266 -14.75 -2.63 -21.56
CA ALA A 266 -15.70 -3.70 -21.31
C ALA A 266 -16.30 -3.53 -19.90
N VAL A 267 -17.62 -3.45 -19.82
CA VAL A 267 -18.36 -3.44 -18.57
C VAL A 267 -18.84 -4.86 -18.32
N ASP A 268 -18.31 -5.47 -17.27
CA ASP A 268 -18.69 -6.81 -16.82
C ASP A 268 -19.93 -6.67 -15.91
N GLU A 269 -19.87 -7.18 -14.68
CA GLU A 269 -20.97 -7.07 -13.73
C GLU A 269 -20.99 -5.71 -13.04
N THR A 270 -22.16 -5.08 -13.03
CA THR A 270 -22.42 -3.87 -12.25
C THR A 270 -23.67 -4.08 -11.39
N ASP A 271 -23.54 -3.83 -10.09
CA ASP A 271 -24.66 -3.77 -9.14
C ASP A 271 -24.57 -2.45 -8.38
N VAL A 272 -25.46 -1.52 -8.71
CA VAL A 272 -25.44 -0.17 -8.16
C VAL A 272 -26.84 0.21 -7.69
N THR A 273 -26.95 0.69 -6.46
CA THR A 273 -28.25 1.09 -5.91
C THR A 273 -28.70 2.46 -6.45
N GLY A 274 -27.74 3.30 -6.83
CA GLY A 274 -27.94 4.65 -7.35
C GLY A 274 -27.88 4.73 -8.87
N ASP A 275 -27.38 5.86 -9.38
CA ASP A 275 -27.23 6.10 -10.82
C ASP A 275 -25.96 5.40 -11.35
N LEU A 276 -26.05 4.86 -12.56
CA LEU A 276 -24.91 4.39 -13.35
C LEU A 276 -24.57 5.42 -14.42
N GLN A 277 -23.38 6.01 -14.33
CA GLN A 277 -22.84 6.95 -15.31
C GLN A 277 -21.49 6.48 -15.84
N ILE A 278 -21.40 6.26 -17.15
CA ILE A 278 -20.15 5.97 -17.85
C ILE A 278 -19.94 6.96 -18.99
N ASP A 279 -18.83 7.68 -18.92
CA ASP A 279 -18.32 8.63 -19.90
C ASP A 279 -17.03 8.09 -20.49
N ASN A 280 -17.12 7.40 -21.63
CA ASN A 280 -15.96 6.78 -22.25
C ASN A 280 -15.52 7.56 -23.50
N ALA A 281 -14.22 7.74 -23.68
CA ALA A 281 -13.71 8.40 -24.90
C ALA A 281 -13.85 7.49 -26.13
N GLN A 282 -13.76 6.17 -25.93
CA GLN A 282 -13.87 5.15 -26.97
C GLN A 282 -15.15 4.32 -26.78
N GLY A 283 -15.28 3.21 -27.52
CA GLY A 283 -16.45 2.33 -27.43
C GLY A 283 -16.65 1.68 -26.06
N ILE A 284 -17.89 1.36 -25.74
CA ILE A 284 -18.31 0.62 -24.54
C ILE A 284 -18.88 -0.73 -24.98
N ASP A 285 -18.36 -1.81 -24.42
CA ASP A 285 -18.91 -3.16 -24.60
C ASP A 285 -19.57 -3.60 -23.29
N ILE A 286 -20.89 -3.79 -23.29
CA ILE A 286 -21.59 -4.35 -22.13
C ILE A 286 -21.55 -5.87 -22.24
N ALA A 287 -20.66 -6.49 -21.45
CA ALA A 287 -20.38 -7.92 -21.47
C ALA A 287 -21.09 -8.69 -20.33
N GLY A 288 -21.44 -8.01 -19.23
CA GLY A 288 -22.12 -8.60 -18.08
C GLY A 288 -23.49 -8.01 -17.79
N THR A 289 -24.04 -8.38 -16.63
CA THR A 289 -25.33 -7.88 -16.14
C THR A 289 -25.17 -6.54 -15.45
N ALA A 290 -26.15 -5.65 -15.65
CA ALA A 290 -26.25 -4.40 -14.92
C ALA A 290 -27.55 -4.39 -14.10
N VAL A 291 -27.41 -4.33 -12.78
CA VAL A 291 -28.49 -4.02 -11.84
C VAL A 291 -28.30 -2.58 -11.40
N VAL A 292 -29.28 -1.73 -11.71
CA VAL A 292 -29.20 -0.29 -11.46
C VAL A 292 -30.51 0.16 -10.82
N GLY A 293 -30.43 0.67 -9.60
CA GLY A 293 -31.61 1.20 -8.89
C GLY A 293 -32.05 2.58 -9.39
N GLY A 294 -31.12 3.36 -9.96
CA GLY A 294 -31.35 4.68 -10.52
C GLY A 294 -31.36 4.75 -12.05
N ARG A 295 -30.86 5.85 -12.59
CA ARG A 295 -30.75 6.08 -14.04
C ARG A 295 -29.47 5.47 -14.60
N VAL A 296 -29.55 5.04 -15.86
CA VAL A 296 -28.39 4.62 -16.64
C VAL A 296 -28.06 5.68 -17.67
N ARG A 297 -26.83 6.16 -17.66
CA ARG A 297 -26.26 7.06 -18.66
C ARG A 297 -24.94 6.51 -19.16
N LEU A 298 -24.92 6.09 -20.41
CA LEU A 298 -23.72 5.63 -21.11
C LEU A 298 -23.44 6.60 -22.26
N THR A 299 -22.22 7.12 -22.34
CA THR A 299 -21.81 7.98 -23.45
C THR A 299 -20.44 7.60 -23.97
N THR A 300 -20.28 7.71 -25.29
CA THR A 300 -19.01 7.54 -25.99
C THR A 300 -18.69 8.81 -26.79
N ALA A 301 -17.44 9.28 -26.77
CA ALA A 301 -17.00 10.35 -27.67
C ALA A 301 -16.70 9.82 -29.09
N ALA A 302 -16.23 8.57 -29.17
CA ALA A 302 -16.00 7.82 -30.40
C ALA A 302 -16.30 6.33 -30.18
N GLY A 303 -16.65 5.61 -31.25
CA GLY A 303 -17.02 4.20 -31.18
C GLY A 303 -18.45 3.94 -30.71
N ASN A 304 -18.88 2.69 -30.77
CA ASN A 304 -20.24 2.28 -30.46
C ASN A 304 -20.41 1.93 -28.97
N ILE A 305 -21.67 1.92 -28.54
CA ILE A 305 -22.09 1.23 -27.32
C ILE A 305 -22.71 -0.08 -27.78
N ASP A 306 -21.98 -1.17 -27.61
CA ASP A 306 -22.37 -2.51 -28.03
C ASP A 306 -22.85 -3.31 -26.81
N GLY A 307 -24.04 -3.89 -26.88
CA GLY A 307 -24.51 -4.86 -25.87
C GLY A 307 -24.18 -6.28 -26.31
N ALA A 308 -23.80 -7.16 -25.36
CA ALA A 308 -23.90 -8.59 -25.59
C ALA A 308 -25.38 -8.90 -25.91
N GLY A 309 -25.67 -9.33 -27.14
CA GLY A 309 -27.04 -9.57 -27.58
C GLY A 309 -27.76 -10.54 -26.63
N GLY A 310 -28.76 -10.04 -25.91
CA GLY A 310 -29.61 -10.79 -24.97
C GLY A 310 -30.42 -9.86 -24.08
#